data_AF-A0A7R8WT82-F1
#
_entry.id   AF-A0A7R8WT82-F1
#
_cell.length_a   1.000
_cell.length_b   1.000
_cell.length_c   1.000
_cell.angle_alpha   90.00
_cell.angle_beta   90.00
_cell.angle_gamma   90.00
#
_symmetry.space_group_name_H-M   'P 1'
#
loop_
_entity.id
_entity.type
_entity.pdbx_description
1 polymer ?
#
loop_
_entity_poly.entity_id
_entity_poly.type
_entity_poly.pdbx_seq_one_letter_code
_entity_poly.pdbx_strand_id
1 'polypeptide(L)'
;MIMLKDNHHDFCGGIALAVQRTKDYLKAKGKDLKIEVETRNLKEVEEALEAGVDRIMLDNMSTEEMRQAVSLINGRCETEASGGITQETLLSIAQTGVDYISM
;
A
#
# COMPACT_ATOMS: atom_id res chain seq x y z
N MET A 1 4.20 12.75 -1.78
CA MET A 1 3.34 11.61 -1.41
C MET A 1 2.93 11.76 0.04
N ILE A 2 1.74 11.31 0.42
CA ILE A 2 1.30 11.13 1.81
C ILE A 2 1.22 9.62 2.04
N MET A 3 1.95 9.12 3.03
CA MET A 3 1.90 7.72 3.43
C MET A 3 0.96 7.56 4.63
N LEU A 4 0.01 6.66 4.52
CA LEU A 4 -0.90 6.26 5.58
C LEU A 4 -0.49 4.88 6.08
N LYS A 5 -0.05 4.83 7.34
CA LYS A 5 0.33 3.61 8.07
C LYS A 5 -0.84 3.01 8.84
N ASP A 6 -0.65 1.80 9.35
CA ASP A 6 -1.61 1.07 10.18
C ASP A 6 -2.27 1.93 11.28
N ASN A 7 -1.47 2.69 12.04
CA ASN A 7 -1.95 3.55 13.11
C ASN A 7 -2.86 4.70 12.63
N HIS A 8 -2.71 5.16 11.40
CA HIS A 8 -3.58 6.19 10.79
C HIS A 8 -4.92 5.58 10.41
N HIS A 9 -4.90 4.36 9.85
CA HIS A 9 -6.10 3.60 9.52
C HIS A 9 -6.91 3.32 10.78
N ASP A 10 -6.26 2.78 11.81
CA ASP A 10 -6.87 2.43 13.09
C ASP A 10 -7.45 3.69 13.78
N PHE A 11 -6.71 4.80 13.78
CA PHE A 11 -7.20 6.08 14.32
C PHE A 11 -8.41 6.63 13.54
N CYS A 12 -8.43 6.47 12.22
CA CYS A 12 -9.53 6.94 11.39
C CYS A 12 -10.74 6.00 11.40
N GLY A 13 -10.61 4.77 11.89
CA GLY A 13 -11.67 3.74 11.82
C GLY A 13 -11.69 2.96 10.50
N GLY A 14 -10.55 2.85 9.82
CA GLY A 14 -10.35 2.04 8.61
C GLY A 14 -9.66 2.79 7.46
N ILE A 15 -9.17 2.04 6.48
CA ILE A 15 -8.43 2.55 5.32
C ILE A 15 -9.29 3.51 4.49
N ALA A 16 -10.54 3.12 4.18
CA ALA A 16 -11.43 3.92 3.35
C ALA A 16 -11.62 5.34 3.92
N LEU A 17 -11.82 5.46 5.24
CA LEU A 17 -12.02 6.75 5.89
C LEU A 17 -10.70 7.55 5.99
N ALA A 18 -9.57 6.88 6.23
CA ALA A 18 -8.25 7.52 6.23
C ALA A 18 -7.92 8.12 4.85
N VAL A 19 -8.12 7.36 3.77
CA VAL A 19 -7.88 7.80 2.39
C VAL A 19 -8.82 8.94 2.02
N GLN A 20 -10.13 8.83 2.32
CA GLN A 20 -11.10 9.87 2.03
C GLN A 20 -10.73 11.20 2.70
N ARG A 21 -10.43 11.17 4.01
CA ARG A 21 -10.00 12.37 4.76
C ARG A 21 -8.72 12.98 4.21
N THR A 22 -7.81 12.15 3.73
CA THR A 22 -6.56 12.60 3.10
C THR A 22 -6.84 13.30 1.77
N LYS A 23 -7.71 12.75 0.91
CA LYS A 23 -8.16 13.39 -0.34
C LYS A 23 -8.83 14.74 -0.06
N ASP A 24 -9.69 14.82 0.96
CA ASP A 24 -10.36 16.05 1.36
C ASP A 24 -9.36 17.11 1.85
N TYR A 25 -8.37 16.71 2.66
CA TYR A 25 -7.29 17.58 3.11
C TYR A 25 -6.49 18.15 1.93
N LEU A 26 -6.09 17.30 0.98
CA LEU A 26 -5.33 17.71 -0.20
C LEU A 26 -6.11 18.73 -1.04
N LYS A 27 -7.38 18.45 -1.30
CA LYS A 27 -8.29 19.35 -2.02
C LYS A 27 -8.43 20.70 -1.30
N ALA A 28 -8.67 20.69 0.01
CA ALA A 28 -8.83 21.90 0.81
C ALA A 28 -7.55 22.77 0.88
N LYS A 29 -6.38 22.16 0.71
CA LYS A 29 -5.09 22.85 0.69
C LYS A 29 -4.55 23.14 -0.72
N GLY A 30 -5.29 22.77 -1.77
CA GLY A 30 -4.84 22.93 -3.16
C GLY A 30 -3.53 22.18 -3.43
N LYS A 31 -3.34 21.01 -2.81
CA LYS A 31 -2.15 20.16 -2.97
C LYS A 31 -2.47 18.98 -3.87
N ASP A 32 -1.50 18.60 -4.69
CA ASP A 32 -1.56 17.45 -5.57
C ASP A 32 -0.43 16.47 -5.19
N LEU A 33 -0.70 15.64 -4.18
CA LEU A 33 0.26 14.65 -3.67
C LEU A 33 -0.37 13.26 -3.80
N LYS A 34 0.40 12.32 -4.35
CA LYS A 34 0.04 10.88 -4.33
C LYS A 34 -0.22 10.37 -2.92
N ILE A 35 -1.14 9.43 -2.77
CA ILE A 35 -1.46 8.72 -1.52
C ILE A 35 -0.94 7.29 -1.59
N GLU A 36 -0.16 6.91 -0.59
CA GLU A 36 0.31 5.55 -0.37
C GLU A 36 -0.32 4.98 0.90
N VAL A 37 -0.74 3.71 0.85
CA VAL A 37 -1.34 3.01 1.99
C VAL A 37 -0.55 1.75 2.31
N GLU A 38 -0.10 1.66 3.57
CA GLU A 38 0.47 0.46 4.17
C GLU A 38 -0.65 -0.54 4.48
N THR A 39 -0.48 -1.79 4.06
CA THR A 39 -1.46 -2.88 4.21
C THR A 39 -0.81 -4.10 4.85
N ARG A 40 -1.53 -4.70 5.81
CA ARG A 40 -1.06 -5.84 6.62
C ARG A 40 -1.51 -7.19 6.07
N ASN A 41 -2.52 -7.21 5.20
CA ASN A 41 -3.09 -8.43 4.63
C ASN A 41 -3.89 -8.14 3.35
N LEU A 42 -4.30 -9.19 2.63
CA LEU A 42 -5.03 -9.07 1.36
C LEU A 42 -6.37 -8.33 1.47
N LYS A 43 -7.06 -8.40 2.61
CA LYS A 43 -8.31 -7.65 2.81
C LYS A 43 -8.04 -6.14 2.83
N GLU A 44 -6.98 -5.71 3.49
CA GLU A 44 -6.56 -4.31 3.48
C GLU A 44 -6.08 -3.86 2.09
N VAL A 45 -5.48 -4.75 1.30
CA VAL A 45 -5.16 -4.49 -0.11
C VAL A 45 -6.43 -4.21 -0.92
N GLU A 46 -7.49 -5.03 -0.77
CA GLU A 46 -8.79 -4.78 -1.42
C GLU A 46 -9.38 -3.44 -0.99
N GLU A 47 -9.39 -3.13 0.31
CA GLU A 47 -9.92 -1.87 0.83
C GLU A 47 -9.15 -0.64 0.30
N ALA A 48 -7.81 -0.70 0.27
CA ALA A 48 -6.97 0.38 -0.26
C ALA A 48 -7.21 0.60 -1.75
N LEU A 49 -7.38 -0.50 -2.49
CA LEU A 49 -7.61 -0.48 -3.93
C LEU A 49 -8.98 0.08 -4.30
N GLU A 50 -10.03 -0.28 -3.55
CA GLU A 50 -11.36 0.32 -3.68
C GLU A 50 -11.35 1.81 -3.31
N ALA A 51 -10.53 2.20 -2.34
CA ALA A 51 -10.35 3.60 -1.97
C ALA A 51 -9.61 4.43 -3.04
N GLY A 52 -9.03 3.79 -4.06
CA GLY A 52 -8.39 4.42 -5.22
C GLY A 52 -7.15 5.22 -4.83
N VAL A 53 -6.18 4.53 -4.22
CA VAL A 53 -4.87 5.08 -3.85
C VAL A 53 -3.86 4.96 -5.00
N ASP A 54 -2.78 5.74 -4.94
CA ASP A 54 -1.75 5.73 -5.98
C ASP A 54 -0.74 4.59 -5.81
N ARG A 55 -0.51 4.18 -4.56
CA ARG A 55 0.42 3.09 -4.20
C ARG A 55 -0.10 2.28 -3.01
N ILE A 56 0.09 0.96 -3.07
CA ILE A 56 -0.16 0.04 -1.96
C ILE A 56 1.17 -0.57 -1.51
N MET A 57 1.49 -0.39 -0.23
CA MET A 57 2.63 -1.00 0.43
C MET A 57 2.18 -2.31 1.10
N LEU A 58 2.89 -3.39 0.80
CA LEU A 58 2.71 -4.74 1.32
C LEU A 58 3.67 -4.92 2.50
N ASP A 59 3.19 -4.66 3.73
CA ASP A 59 4.03 -4.68 4.93
C ASP A 59 4.18 -6.10 5.49
N ASN A 60 5.43 -6.56 5.60
CA ASN A 60 5.82 -7.85 6.18
C ASN A 60 5.05 -9.07 5.62
N MET A 61 4.51 -8.97 4.41
CA MET A 61 3.80 -10.07 3.76
C MET A 61 4.75 -11.19 3.33
N SER A 62 4.27 -12.42 3.31
CA SER A 62 5.01 -13.52 2.68
C SER A 62 5.07 -13.32 1.15
N THR A 63 6.06 -13.94 0.49
CA THR A 63 6.16 -13.88 -0.98
C THR A 63 4.93 -14.46 -1.70
N GLU A 64 4.20 -15.38 -1.06
CA GLU A 64 2.94 -15.93 -1.58
C GLU A 64 1.82 -14.89 -1.51
N GLU A 65 1.65 -14.25 -0.35
CA GLU A 65 0.68 -13.15 -0.19
C GLU A 65 1.00 -11.98 -1.12
N MET A 66 2.28 -11.65 -1.31
CA MET A 66 2.70 -10.60 -2.25
C MET A 66 2.28 -10.93 -3.70
N ARG A 67 2.45 -12.18 -4.16
CA ARG A 67 1.99 -12.59 -5.50
C ARG A 67 0.47 -12.46 -5.64
N GLN A 68 -0.27 -12.86 -4.61
CA GLN A 68 -1.72 -12.74 -4.58
C GLN A 68 -2.15 -11.27 -4.60
N ALA A 69 -1.49 -10.41 -3.81
CA ALA A 69 -1.72 -8.96 -3.78
C ALA A 69 -1.43 -8.31 -5.14
N VAL A 70 -0.28 -8.60 -5.75
CA VAL A 70 0.09 -8.09 -7.09
C VAL A 70 -0.94 -8.53 -8.14
N SER A 71 -1.36 -9.80 -8.11
CA SER A 71 -2.40 -10.31 -9.01
C SER A 71 -3.77 -9.65 -8.78
N LEU A 72 -4.13 -9.35 -7.54
CA LEU A 72 -5.38 -8.68 -7.17
C LEU A 72 -5.36 -7.21 -7.62
N ILE A 73 -4.23 -6.53 -7.43
CA ILE A 73 -4.02 -5.14 -7.83
C ILE A 73 -4.07 -5.00 -9.35
N ASN A 74 -3.47 -5.95 -10.07
CA ASN A 74 -3.55 -6.07 -11.53
C ASN A 74 -3.21 -4.75 -12.25
N GLY A 75 -2.14 -4.08 -11.81
CA GLY A 75 -1.63 -2.84 -12.41
C GLY A 75 -2.52 -1.60 -12.23
N ARG A 76 -3.52 -1.65 -11.33
CA ARG A 76 -4.40 -0.49 -11.05
C ARG A 76 -3.71 0.62 -10.25
N CYS A 77 -2.69 0.29 -9.47
CA CYS A 77 -1.84 1.23 -8.73
C CYS A 77 -0.43 0.66 -8.60
N GLU A 78 0.51 1.47 -8.15
CA GLU A 78 1.88 1.03 -7.84
C GLU A 78 1.86 0.09 -6.62
N THR A 79 2.82 -0.83 -6.58
CA THR A 79 3.03 -1.78 -5.48
C THR A 79 4.42 -1.63 -4.87
N GLU A 80 4.50 -1.68 -3.54
CA GLU A 80 5.77 -1.63 -2.82
C GLU A 80 5.84 -2.74 -1.77
N ALA A 81 6.92 -3.52 -1.74
CA ALA A 81 7.19 -4.44 -0.64
C ALA A 81 8.07 -3.77 0.42
N SER A 82 7.70 -3.90 1.69
CA SER A 82 8.47 -3.36 2.81
C SER A 82 8.40 -4.27 4.05
N GLY A 83 9.35 -4.10 4.97
CA GLY A 83 9.40 -4.82 6.24
C GLY A 83 10.27 -6.08 6.22
N GLY A 84 11.30 -6.11 7.08
CA GLY A 84 12.12 -7.30 7.32
C GLY A 84 12.91 -7.82 6.11
N ILE A 85 13.12 -7.00 5.08
CA ILE A 85 13.74 -7.43 3.82
C ILE A 85 15.27 -7.52 3.98
N THR A 86 15.84 -8.62 3.52
CA THR A 86 17.29 -8.89 3.56
C THR A 86 17.82 -9.12 2.15
N GLN A 87 19.14 -9.13 1.97
CA GLN A 87 19.75 -9.49 0.67
C GLN A 87 19.36 -10.89 0.20
N GLU A 88 19.10 -11.81 1.14
CA GLU A 88 18.69 -13.19 0.85
C GLU A 88 17.24 -13.26 0.34
N THR A 89 16.34 -12.41 0.86
CA THR A 89 14.92 -12.37 0.47
C THR A 89 14.65 -11.41 -0.69
N LEU A 90 15.56 -10.50 -1.00
CA LEU A 90 15.39 -9.47 -2.02
C LEU A 90 15.00 -10.03 -3.39
N LEU A 91 15.68 -11.08 -3.86
CA LEU A 91 15.42 -11.67 -5.17
C LEU A 91 14.03 -12.32 -5.24
N SER A 92 13.64 -13.06 -4.20
CA SER A 92 12.34 -13.74 -4.18
C SER A 92 11.18 -12.76 -4.10
N ILE A 93 11.36 -11.65 -3.36
CA ILE A 93 10.42 -10.52 -3.31
C ILE A 93 10.32 -9.84 -4.68
N ALA A 94 11.44 -9.52 -5.33
CA ALA A 94 11.42 -8.91 -6.67
C ALA A 94 10.69 -9.79 -7.71
N GLN A 95 10.83 -11.11 -7.60
CA GLN A 95 10.13 -12.07 -8.46
C GLN A 95 8.62 -12.19 -8.19
N THR A 96 8.08 -11.55 -7.16
CA THR A 96 6.61 -11.49 -6.94
C THR A 96 5.92 -10.56 -7.93
N GLY A 97 6.67 -9.64 -8.55
CA GLY A 97 6.15 -8.65 -9.50
C GLY A 97 5.81 -7.29 -8.88
N VAL A 98 6.25 -7.01 -7.65
CA VAL A 98 6.14 -5.67 -7.05
C VAL A 98 6.95 -4.64 -7.84
N ASP A 99 6.46 -3.40 -7.92
CA ASP A 99 7.13 -2.32 -8.64
C ASP A 99 8.34 -1.76 -7.87
N TYR A 100 8.21 -1.69 -6.54
CA TYR A 100 9.21 -1.15 -5.63
C TYR A 100 9.50 -2.08 -4.45
N ILE A 101 10.72 -1.98 -3.92
CA ILE A 101 11.15 -2.63 -2.69
C ILE A 101 11.85 -1.59 -1.83
N SER A 102 11.41 -1.41 -0.59
CA SER A 102 12.09 -0.59 0.42
C SER A 102 12.71 -1.49 1.50
N MET A 103 14.03 -1.43 1.63
CA MET A 103 14.86 -2.22 2.56
C MET A 103 15.31 -1.40 3.76
#